data_AF-A0A081TWB9-F1
#
_entry.id   AF-A0A081TWB9-F1
#
_cell.length_a   1.000
_cell.length_b   1.000
_cell.length_c   1.000
_cell.angle_alpha   90.00
_cell.angle_beta   90.00
_cell.angle_gamma   90.00
#
_symmetry.space_group_name_H-M   'P 1'
#
loop_
_entity.id
_entity.type
_entity.pdbx_description
1 polymer ?
#
loop_
_entity_poly.entity_id
_entity_poly.type
_entity_poly.pdbx_seq_one_letter_code
_entity_poly.pdbx_strand_id
1 'polypeptide(L)'
;MKKVLILLLWLLPSCSVVILAQTQRIAGTVVVGDGQPAVGAAIVVKGTNIGAVTNVDGKFVIAEAPASAQQLVVYHVGMERKEVAVAPNVYIQLQPVEKGFSWNVKAGVSLFSFRRPDGLDERTGFSAGVGAEYNFSRHWAIQSGLMVTSKGATAEYDGYSPLSSSTEPISYKAKIAPIYLDIPILAAFKMDVSNHVKFVINIGPYLAVGMGGKYELTNKGGHKGESHNPFKSYSSLAEAKNKDALLKRFDIGVQGGIGFEIWKHYLVNASFQHGFMEPVKGGTLYAGDTEKHYPIGGILTVGYRF
;
A
#
# COMPACT_ATOMS: atom_id res chain seq x y z
N MET A 1 23.73 49.50 -64.82
CA MET A 1 24.77 48.63 -64.19
C MET A 1 24.94 48.89 -62.68
N LYS A 2 24.97 50.15 -62.20
CA LYS A 2 25.09 50.47 -60.75
C LYS A 2 23.97 49.91 -59.84
N LYS A 3 22.73 49.81 -60.33
CA LYS A 3 21.58 49.27 -59.57
C LYS A 3 21.59 47.73 -59.45
N VAL A 4 22.20 47.03 -60.41
CA VAL A 4 22.38 45.57 -60.36
C VAL A 4 23.56 45.20 -59.46
N LEU A 5 24.58 46.06 -59.39
CA LEU A 5 25.71 45.91 -58.49
C LEU A 5 25.32 46.05 -57.00
N ILE A 6 24.34 46.91 -56.69
CA ILE A 6 23.84 47.10 -55.31
C ILE A 6 22.94 45.93 -54.89
N LEU A 7 22.21 45.31 -55.83
CA LEU A 7 21.39 44.12 -55.55
C LEU A 7 22.24 42.86 -55.31
N LEU A 8 23.40 42.76 -55.95
CA LEU A 8 24.38 41.68 -55.74
C LEU A 8 25.17 41.83 -54.43
N LEU A 9 25.24 43.03 -53.86
CA LEU A 9 25.96 43.32 -52.60
C LEU A 9 25.11 43.08 -51.34
N TRP A 10 23.81 42.82 -51.49
CA TRP A 10 22.91 42.38 -50.42
C TRP A 10 22.70 40.86 -50.40
N LEU A 11 23.27 40.13 -51.38
CA LEU A 11 23.13 38.67 -51.49
C LEU A 11 24.22 37.87 -50.75
N LEU A 12 25.23 38.54 -50.16
CA LEU A 12 26.30 37.94 -49.37
C LEU A 12 26.57 38.88 -48.18
N PRO A 13 26.23 38.52 -46.94
CA PRO A 13 26.53 37.22 -46.37
C PRO A 13 25.32 36.57 -45.68
N SER A 14 24.82 35.47 -46.25
CA SER A 14 24.30 34.37 -45.44
C SER A 14 25.50 33.78 -44.70
N CYS A 15 25.98 34.50 -43.69
CA CYS A 15 26.90 33.98 -42.71
C CYS A 15 26.14 32.84 -42.05
N SER A 16 26.40 31.63 -42.53
CA SER A 16 25.98 30.41 -41.87
C SER A 16 26.55 30.51 -40.46
N VAL A 17 25.72 30.93 -39.51
CA VAL A 17 26.06 30.82 -38.10
C VAL A 17 26.18 29.33 -37.89
N VAL A 18 27.41 28.84 -37.93
CA VAL A 18 27.74 27.53 -37.41
C VAL A 18 27.44 27.66 -35.92
N ILE A 19 26.24 27.26 -35.54
CA ILE A 19 25.89 27.05 -34.13
C ILE A 19 26.81 25.91 -33.71
N LEU A 20 27.99 26.24 -33.20
CA LEU A 20 28.83 25.30 -32.50
C LEU A 20 27.98 24.83 -31.31
N ALA A 21 27.52 23.59 -31.36
CA ALA A 21 26.92 22.97 -30.19
C ALA A 21 27.98 23.02 -29.09
N GLN A 22 27.80 23.88 -28.10
CA GLN A 22 28.72 23.96 -26.97
C GLN A 22 28.70 22.61 -26.28
N THR A 23 29.85 21.95 -26.27
CA THR A 23 30.06 20.71 -25.55
C THR A 23 30.83 21.01 -24.26
N GLN A 24 30.61 20.18 -23.25
CA GLN A 24 31.30 20.22 -21.98
C GLN A 24 31.86 18.84 -21.66
N ARG A 25 32.98 18.83 -20.95
CA ARG A 25 33.59 17.61 -20.42
C ARG A 25 33.02 17.32 -19.04
N ILE A 26 32.45 16.14 -18.85
CA ILE A 26 31.93 15.67 -17.57
C ILE A 26 32.79 14.50 -17.10
N ALA A 27 33.31 14.58 -15.88
CA ALA A 27 34.10 13.53 -15.26
C ALA A 27 33.58 13.20 -13.86
N GLY A 28 33.79 11.95 -13.45
CA GLY A 28 33.33 11.50 -12.15
C GLY A 28 33.79 10.10 -11.80
N THR A 29 33.38 9.64 -10.63
CA THR A 29 33.64 8.30 -10.10
C THR A 29 32.33 7.66 -9.67
N VAL A 30 32.13 6.40 -10.03
CA VAL A 30 31.00 5.58 -9.63
C VAL A 30 31.50 4.45 -8.72
N VAL A 31 30.83 4.28 -7.59
CA VAL A 31 31.10 3.21 -6.63
C VAL A 31 29.83 2.41 -6.34
N VAL A 32 30.00 1.17 -5.92
CA VAL A 32 28.93 0.26 -5.48
C VAL A 32 29.07 -0.07 -3.99
N GLY A 33 27.93 -0.26 -3.32
CA GLY A 33 27.88 -0.79 -1.94
C GLY A 33 28.80 -0.01 -0.99
N ASP A 34 29.78 -0.70 -0.42
CA ASP A 34 30.72 -0.22 0.61
C ASP A 34 31.85 0.68 0.05
N GLY A 35 31.69 1.25 -1.15
CA GLY A 35 32.67 2.14 -1.77
C GLY A 35 33.60 1.47 -2.78
N GLN A 36 33.30 0.24 -3.19
CA GLN A 36 34.08 -0.43 -4.25
C GLN A 36 33.87 0.26 -5.61
N PRO A 37 34.90 0.37 -6.45
CA PRO A 37 34.74 0.90 -7.80
C PRO A 37 33.70 0.14 -8.61
N ALA A 38 32.74 0.85 -9.19
CA ALA A 38 31.75 0.25 -10.07
C ALA A 38 32.36 0.04 -11.46
N VAL A 39 33.01 -1.09 -11.71
CA VAL A 39 33.66 -1.38 -13.00
C VAL A 39 32.63 -1.77 -14.05
N GLY A 40 32.63 -1.11 -15.21
CA GLY A 40 31.65 -1.40 -16.27
C GLY A 40 30.25 -0.80 -16.04
N ALA A 41 30.11 0.16 -15.12
CA ALA A 41 28.90 0.96 -15.00
C ALA A 41 28.78 1.86 -16.23
N ALA A 42 27.58 1.97 -16.77
CA ALA A 42 27.30 2.83 -17.90
C ALA A 42 26.63 4.12 -17.43
N ILE A 43 27.12 5.24 -17.96
CA ILE A 43 26.65 6.59 -17.68
C ILE A 43 26.15 7.16 -18.99
N VAL A 44 24.93 7.68 -19.01
CA VAL A 44 24.31 8.30 -20.18
C VAL A 44 23.79 9.68 -19.82
N VAL A 45 24.03 10.68 -20.66
CA VAL A 45 23.42 12.00 -20.50
C VAL A 45 21.94 11.89 -20.83
N LYS A 46 21.07 12.27 -19.87
CA LYS A 46 19.62 12.10 -19.98
C LYS A 46 19.06 12.77 -21.25
N GLY A 47 18.28 12.03 -22.02
CA GLY A 47 17.70 12.51 -23.28
C GLY A 47 18.63 12.43 -24.49
N THR A 48 19.83 11.88 -24.35
CA THR A 48 20.79 11.69 -25.45
C THR A 48 21.30 10.24 -25.48
N ASN A 49 22.00 9.87 -26.56
CA ASN A 49 22.76 8.62 -26.64
C ASN A 49 24.24 8.82 -26.29
N ILE A 50 24.62 9.98 -25.77
CA ILE A 50 26.00 10.30 -25.39
C ILE A 50 26.23 9.74 -23.99
N GLY A 51 27.28 8.93 -23.85
CA GLY A 51 27.59 8.26 -22.60
C GLY A 51 29.02 7.77 -22.53
N ALA A 52 29.36 7.19 -21.39
CA ALA A 52 30.65 6.56 -21.14
C ALA A 52 30.44 5.32 -20.26
N VAL A 53 31.47 4.47 -20.21
CA VAL A 53 31.53 3.32 -19.32
C VAL A 53 32.67 3.56 -18.34
N THR A 54 32.49 3.18 -17.07
CA THR A 54 33.54 3.29 -16.06
C THR A 54 34.68 2.31 -16.30
N ASN A 55 35.90 2.74 -15.97
CA ASN A 55 37.10 1.92 -15.99
C ASN A 55 37.23 1.06 -14.70
N VAL A 56 38.38 0.39 -14.55
CA VAL A 56 38.72 -0.45 -13.38
C VAL A 56 38.74 0.31 -12.05
N ASP A 57 38.96 1.62 -12.09
CA ASP A 57 38.93 2.50 -10.92
C ASP A 57 37.55 3.14 -10.69
N GLY A 58 36.53 2.74 -11.47
CA GLY A 58 35.19 3.30 -11.38
C GLY A 58 35.07 4.72 -11.96
N LYS A 59 36.11 5.23 -12.62
CA LYS A 59 36.14 6.58 -13.20
C LYS A 59 35.53 6.59 -14.60
N PHE A 60 34.84 7.67 -14.94
CA PHE A 60 34.30 7.90 -16.27
C PHE A 60 34.61 9.32 -16.76
N VAL A 61 34.68 9.48 -18.08
CA VAL A 61 34.81 10.78 -18.75
C VAL A 61 33.90 10.80 -19.97
N ILE A 62 33.01 11.79 -20.05
CA ILE A 62 32.22 12.12 -21.23
C ILE A 62 32.81 13.40 -21.80
N ALA A 63 33.50 13.31 -22.93
CA ALA A 63 34.25 14.43 -23.50
C ALA A 63 33.35 15.48 -24.18
N GLU A 64 32.25 15.04 -24.78
CA GLU A 64 31.41 15.86 -25.67
C GLU A 64 29.94 15.88 -25.22
N ALA A 65 29.68 16.06 -23.92
CA ALA A 65 28.31 16.20 -23.45
C ALA A 65 27.73 17.56 -23.88
N PRO A 66 26.45 17.68 -24.24
CA PRO A 66 25.84 18.98 -24.52
C PRO A 66 25.95 19.94 -23.33
N ALA A 67 26.20 21.23 -23.57
CA ALA A 67 26.21 22.24 -22.51
C ALA A 67 24.86 22.36 -21.77
N SER A 68 23.77 21.97 -22.43
CA SER A 68 22.43 21.89 -21.83
C SER A 68 22.20 20.65 -20.96
N ALA A 69 23.18 19.73 -20.85
CA ALA A 69 23.06 18.53 -20.04
C ALA A 69 22.90 18.87 -18.55
N GLN A 70 21.75 18.53 -17.98
CA GLN A 70 21.47 18.76 -16.55
C GLN A 70 21.57 17.49 -15.71
N GLN A 71 21.37 16.31 -16.31
CA GLN A 71 21.28 15.04 -15.58
C GLN A 71 22.02 13.91 -16.31
N LEU A 72 22.67 13.07 -15.51
CA LEU A 72 23.28 11.81 -15.89
C LEU A 72 22.40 10.67 -15.37
N VAL A 73 22.24 9.62 -16.16
CA VAL A 73 21.61 8.37 -15.79
C VAL A 73 22.69 7.30 -15.69
N VAL A 74 22.87 6.75 -14.50
CA VAL A 74 23.87 5.71 -14.25
C VAL A 74 23.19 4.37 -14.04
N TYR A 75 23.66 3.34 -14.71
CA TYR A 75 23.20 1.97 -14.54
C TYR A 75 24.37 1.00 -14.46
N HIS A 76 24.23 0.00 -13.60
CA HIS A 76 25.15 -1.12 -13.46
C HIS A 76 24.33 -2.39 -13.21
N VAL A 77 24.80 -3.53 -13.68
CA VAL A 77 24.13 -4.82 -13.47
C VAL A 77 23.95 -5.07 -11.97
N GLY A 78 22.73 -5.40 -11.55
CA GLY A 78 22.40 -5.67 -10.14
C GLY A 78 22.25 -4.44 -9.25
N MET A 79 22.40 -3.22 -9.78
CA MET A 79 22.30 -1.97 -9.02
C MET A 79 21.09 -1.13 -9.43
N GLU A 80 20.59 -0.31 -8.52
CA GLU A 80 19.55 0.68 -8.77
C GLU A 80 20.07 1.75 -9.73
N ARG A 81 19.29 2.01 -10.79
CA ARG A 81 19.55 3.12 -11.70
C ARG A 81 19.43 4.43 -10.94
N LYS A 82 20.46 5.27 -11.01
CA LYS A 82 20.52 6.55 -10.29
C LYS A 82 20.62 7.71 -11.28
N GLU A 83 19.75 8.69 -11.11
CA GLU A 83 19.85 9.97 -11.81
C GLU A 83 20.65 10.95 -10.95
N VAL A 84 21.63 11.61 -11.53
CA VAL A 84 22.53 12.54 -10.82
C VAL A 84 22.67 13.82 -11.62
N ALA A 85 22.63 14.97 -10.96
CA ALA A 85 22.87 16.25 -11.63
C ALA A 85 24.31 16.33 -12.17
N VAL A 86 24.48 16.98 -13.31
CA VAL A 86 25.81 17.25 -13.89
C VAL A 86 26.56 18.22 -12.98
N ALA A 87 27.80 17.88 -12.62
CA ALA A 87 28.71 18.72 -11.84
C ALA A 87 30.17 18.48 -12.30
N PRO A 88 31.11 19.40 -11.99
CA PRO A 88 32.51 19.28 -12.44
C PRO A 88 33.24 18.02 -11.97
N ASN A 89 32.83 17.43 -10.85
CA ASN A 89 33.36 16.18 -10.30
C ASN A 89 32.22 15.38 -9.65
N VAL A 90 31.58 14.51 -10.43
CA VAL A 90 30.40 13.76 -9.94
C VAL A 90 30.85 12.52 -9.17
N TYR A 91 30.45 12.40 -7.90
CA TYR A 91 30.63 11.17 -7.13
C TYR A 91 29.29 10.44 -6.99
N ILE A 92 29.24 9.18 -7.43
CA ILE A 92 27.99 8.43 -7.57
C ILE A 92 28.10 7.11 -6.83
N GLN A 93 27.39 6.99 -5.71
CA GLN A 93 27.21 5.70 -5.05
C GLN A 93 25.92 5.04 -5.53
N LEU A 94 26.04 3.86 -6.13
CA LEU A 94 24.93 3.01 -6.53
C LEU A 94 24.55 2.07 -5.38
N GLN A 95 23.26 1.85 -5.19
CA GLN A 95 22.73 0.87 -4.24
C GLN A 95 22.33 -0.41 -4.97
N PRO A 96 22.51 -1.61 -4.37
CA PRO A 96 22.01 -2.85 -4.96
C PRO A 96 20.50 -2.78 -5.17
N VAL A 97 19.99 -3.40 -6.24
CA VAL A 97 18.54 -3.62 -6.37
C VAL A 97 18.08 -4.47 -5.19
N GLU A 98 17.16 -3.94 -4.38
CA GLU A 98 16.55 -4.67 -3.26
C GLU A 98 15.74 -5.86 -3.79
N LYS A 99 16.44 -6.98 -4.05
CA LYS A 99 15.84 -8.29 -4.22
C LYS A 99 16.02 -9.05 -2.93
N GLY A 100 14.94 -9.60 -2.41
CA GLY A 100 15.02 -10.44 -1.24
C GLY A 100 13.84 -10.33 -0.31
N PHE A 101 13.97 -11.11 0.76
CA PHE A 101 13.03 -11.19 1.85
C PHE A 101 13.27 -10.04 2.83
N SER A 102 12.19 -9.42 3.29
CA SER A 102 12.17 -8.53 4.45
C SER A 102 10.97 -8.86 5.33
N TRP A 103 11.05 -8.49 6.60
CA TRP A 103 9.93 -8.66 7.52
C TRP A 103 9.63 -7.35 8.24
N ASN A 104 8.41 -7.21 8.73
CA ASN A 104 7.95 -6.00 9.36
C ASN A 104 6.98 -6.30 10.50
N VAL A 105 6.81 -5.31 11.38
CA VAL A 105 5.75 -5.27 12.37
C VAL A 105 4.80 -4.14 12.01
N LYS A 106 3.49 -4.34 12.20
CA LYS A 106 2.45 -3.35 11.90
C LYS A 106 1.44 -3.30 13.04
N ALA A 107 0.95 -2.10 13.33
CA ALA A 107 -0.16 -1.89 14.24
C ALA A 107 -1.01 -0.70 13.79
N GLY A 108 -2.29 -0.70 14.14
CA GLY A 108 -3.18 0.41 13.84
C GLY A 108 -4.65 0.10 14.10
N VAL A 109 -5.51 0.81 13.39
CA VAL A 109 -6.96 0.83 13.61
C VAL A 109 -7.69 0.15 12.46
N SER A 110 -8.78 -0.53 12.79
CA SER A 110 -9.70 -1.12 11.82
C SER A 110 -11.07 -0.46 11.93
N LEU A 111 -11.74 -0.32 10.79
CA LEU A 111 -13.10 0.20 10.67
C LEU A 111 -13.86 -0.80 9.81
N PHE A 112 -14.69 -1.64 10.44
CA PHE A 112 -15.47 -2.64 9.71
C PHE A 112 -16.95 -2.44 9.94
N SER A 113 -17.74 -2.93 8.98
CA SER A 113 -19.16 -3.18 9.11
C SER A 113 -19.50 -4.49 8.37
N PHE A 114 -20.72 -4.97 8.53
CA PHE A 114 -21.28 -6.00 7.66
C PHE A 114 -22.28 -5.31 6.74
N ARG A 115 -22.04 -5.36 5.42
CA ARG A 115 -22.81 -4.56 4.46
C ARG A 115 -24.32 -4.82 4.57
N ARG A 116 -25.09 -3.75 4.78
CA ARG A 116 -26.56 -3.62 4.63
C ARG A 116 -26.87 -2.32 3.87
N PRO A 117 -28.07 -2.19 3.26
CA PRO A 117 -28.62 -0.90 2.85
C PRO A 117 -28.86 0.04 4.05
N ASP A 118 -29.39 -0.48 5.18
CA ASP A 118 -29.78 0.33 6.34
C ASP A 118 -29.44 -0.38 7.68
N GLY A 119 -28.77 0.32 8.61
CA GLY A 119 -28.81 -0.01 10.06
C GLY A 119 -27.62 -0.75 10.72
N LEU A 120 -26.46 -0.90 10.07
CA LEU A 120 -25.23 -1.37 10.75
C LEU A 120 -24.12 -0.33 10.68
N ASP A 121 -23.86 0.31 11.82
CA ASP A 121 -22.80 1.31 11.96
C ASP A 121 -21.43 0.63 11.99
N GLU A 122 -20.48 1.29 11.32
CA GLU A 122 -19.07 0.93 11.35
C GLU A 122 -18.55 0.89 12.80
N ARG A 123 -17.71 -0.09 13.09
CA ARG A 123 -17.08 -0.21 14.40
C ARG A 123 -15.57 -0.08 14.29
N THR A 124 -15.03 0.80 15.13
CA THR A 124 -13.61 0.91 15.40
C THR A 124 -13.09 -0.33 16.13
N GLY A 125 -11.98 -0.85 15.63
CA GLY A 125 -11.21 -1.94 16.19
C GLY A 125 -9.72 -1.69 16.06
N PHE A 126 -8.94 -2.73 16.33
CA PHE A 126 -7.49 -2.72 16.19
C PHE A 126 -7.06 -3.72 15.13
N SER A 127 -5.87 -3.51 14.57
CA SER A 127 -5.15 -4.49 13.77
C SER A 127 -3.67 -4.44 14.15
N ALA A 128 -3.07 -5.59 14.47
CA ALA A 128 -1.65 -5.67 14.77
C ALA A 128 -1.06 -7.02 14.34
N GLY A 129 0.18 -7.04 13.88
CA GLY A 129 0.78 -8.27 13.41
C GLY A 129 2.15 -8.13 12.80
N VAL A 130 2.60 -9.23 12.20
CA VAL A 130 3.88 -9.33 11.50
C VAL A 130 3.64 -9.54 10.02
N GLY A 131 4.44 -8.89 9.18
CA GLY A 131 4.41 -9.02 7.74
C GLY A 131 5.72 -9.57 7.21
N ALA A 132 5.64 -10.30 6.11
CA ALA A 132 6.76 -10.70 5.29
C ALA A 132 6.58 -10.14 3.89
N GLU A 133 7.68 -9.77 3.25
CA GLU A 133 7.68 -9.26 1.90
C GLU A 133 8.84 -9.83 1.12
N TYR A 134 8.55 -10.31 -0.09
CA TYR A 134 9.55 -10.77 -1.03
C TYR A 134 9.57 -9.85 -2.25
N ASN A 135 10.64 -9.07 -2.38
CA ASN A 135 10.86 -8.20 -3.54
C ASN A 135 11.55 -9.03 -4.64
N PHE A 136 10.85 -9.27 -5.75
CA PHE A 136 11.40 -9.98 -6.91
C PHE A 136 11.92 -9.03 -7.99
N SER A 137 11.46 -7.77 -7.99
CA SER A 137 12.02 -6.67 -8.78
C SER A 137 11.90 -5.34 -8.03
N ARG A 138 12.49 -4.25 -8.58
CA ARG A 138 12.38 -2.89 -8.01
C ARG A 138 10.93 -2.43 -7.79
N HIS A 139 10.04 -2.78 -8.72
CA HIS A 139 8.66 -2.31 -8.71
C HIS A 139 7.69 -3.36 -8.20
N TRP A 140 8.11 -4.61 -8.01
CA TRP A 140 7.17 -5.68 -7.72
C TRP A 140 7.62 -6.53 -6.54
N ALA A 141 6.69 -6.73 -5.62
CA ALA A 141 6.85 -7.57 -4.45
C ALA A 141 5.60 -8.42 -4.20
N ILE A 142 5.78 -9.51 -3.46
CA ILE A 142 4.68 -10.24 -2.83
C ILE A 142 4.72 -9.91 -1.34
N GLN A 143 3.59 -9.50 -0.79
CA GLN A 143 3.42 -9.23 0.64
C GLN A 143 2.49 -10.26 1.26
N SER A 144 2.85 -10.77 2.42
CA SER A 144 1.96 -11.59 3.24
C SER A 144 2.18 -11.28 4.72
N GLY A 145 1.35 -11.82 5.61
CA GLY A 145 1.49 -11.55 7.04
C GLY A 145 0.52 -12.34 7.91
N LEU A 146 0.71 -12.21 9.21
CA LEU A 146 -0.19 -12.71 10.24
C LEU A 146 -0.66 -11.50 11.04
N MET A 147 -1.92 -11.12 10.86
CA MET A 147 -2.52 -9.93 11.46
C MET A 147 -3.67 -10.34 12.39
N VAL A 148 -3.65 -9.90 13.64
CA VAL A 148 -4.79 -10.02 14.54
C VAL A 148 -5.65 -8.77 14.37
N THR A 149 -6.83 -8.92 13.78
CA THR A 149 -7.73 -7.81 13.42
C THR A 149 -9.10 -7.97 14.07
N SER A 150 -9.61 -6.89 14.68
CA SER A 150 -10.99 -6.80 15.12
C SER A 150 -11.89 -6.33 13.96
N LYS A 151 -12.83 -7.17 13.51
CA LYS A 151 -13.75 -6.88 12.39
C LYS A 151 -15.20 -6.74 12.88
N GLY A 152 -15.45 -5.71 13.67
CA GLY A 152 -16.74 -5.55 14.36
C GLY A 152 -17.77 -4.75 13.60
N ALA A 153 -19.00 -4.73 14.11
CA ALA A 153 -20.08 -3.83 13.72
C ALA A 153 -20.94 -3.47 14.94
N THR A 154 -21.70 -2.39 14.85
CA THR A 154 -22.69 -2.02 15.86
C THR A 154 -24.06 -1.95 15.21
N ALA A 155 -25.07 -2.51 15.88
CA ALA A 155 -26.46 -2.42 15.46
C ALA A 155 -27.27 -1.72 16.57
N GLU A 156 -27.99 -0.67 16.21
CA GLU A 156 -28.95 -0.01 17.10
C GLU A 156 -30.35 -0.28 16.58
N TYR A 157 -31.24 -0.69 17.48
CA TYR A 157 -32.66 -0.82 17.20
C TYR A 157 -33.44 0.02 18.22
N ASP A 158 -34.20 0.98 17.71
CA ASP A 158 -35.13 1.80 18.47
C ASP A 158 -36.55 1.47 18.00
N GLY A 159 -37.38 0.90 18.88
CA GLY A 159 -38.74 0.49 18.53
C GLY A 159 -39.61 0.14 19.74
N TYR A 160 -40.87 -0.21 19.53
CA TYR A 160 -41.79 -0.58 20.61
C TYR A 160 -41.79 -2.10 20.82
N SER A 161 -41.88 -2.60 22.07
CA SER A 161 -42.04 -4.05 22.27
C SER A 161 -43.43 -4.49 21.79
N PRO A 162 -43.52 -5.49 20.89
CA PRO A 162 -44.80 -6.05 20.47
C PRO A 162 -45.51 -6.85 21.58
N LEU A 163 -44.83 -7.08 22.72
CA LEU A 163 -45.32 -7.87 23.86
C LEU A 163 -45.66 -7.00 25.09
N SER A 164 -45.61 -5.67 24.96
CA SER A 164 -45.86 -4.73 26.06
C SER A 164 -46.81 -3.62 25.58
N SER A 165 -47.80 -3.28 26.40
CA SER A 165 -48.73 -2.16 26.17
C SER A 165 -48.10 -0.78 26.48
N SER A 166 -46.82 -0.74 26.86
CA SER A 166 -46.08 0.51 27.08
C SER A 166 -45.84 1.27 25.78
N THR A 167 -46.13 2.58 25.80
CA THR A 167 -45.75 3.55 24.77
C THR A 167 -44.33 4.10 24.97
N GLU A 168 -43.53 3.52 25.86
CA GLU A 168 -42.12 3.87 25.96
C GLU A 168 -41.32 3.09 24.89
N PRO A 169 -40.57 3.80 24.02
CA PRO A 169 -39.71 3.15 23.05
C PRO A 169 -38.60 2.39 23.76
N ILE A 170 -38.30 1.21 23.24
CA ILE A 170 -37.26 0.31 23.73
C ILE A 170 -36.09 0.42 22.76
N SER A 171 -34.92 0.69 23.33
CA SER A 171 -33.69 0.84 22.58
C SER A 171 -32.70 -0.25 22.96
N TYR A 172 -32.37 -1.10 21.97
CA TYR A 172 -31.37 -2.14 22.10
C TYR A 172 -30.15 -1.79 21.26
N LYS A 173 -28.96 -1.88 21.88
CA LYS A 173 -27.68 -1.74 21.20
C LYS A 173 -26.95 -3.08 21.21
N ALA A 174 -26.82 -3.69 20.04
CA ALA A 174 -26.01 -4.88 19.83
C ALA A 174 -24.61 -4.49 19.36
N LYS A 175 -23.58 -5.02 20.03
CA LYS A 175 -22.19 -4.82 19.63
C LYS A 175 -21.57 -6.16 19.34
N ILE A 176 -21.04 -6.32 18.12
CA ILE A 176 -20.28 -7.50 17.72
C ILE A 176 -18.86 -7.10 17.35
N ALA A 177 -17.88 -7.76 17.97
CA ALA A 177 -16.46 -7.46 17.81
C ALA A 177 -15.68 -8.79 17.72
N PRO A 178 -15.79 -9.52 16.60
CA PRO A 178 -15.01 -10.72 16.37
C PRO A 178 -13.55 -10.35 16.10
N ILE A 179 -12.65 -11.17 16.61
CA ILE A 179 -11.21 -11.09 16.42
C ILE A 179 -10.81 -12.21 15.46
N TYR A 180 -10.19 -11.82 14.35
CA TYR A 180 -9.72 -12.72 13.29
C TYR A 180 -8.18 -12.69 13.22
N LEU A 181 -7.60 -13.84 12.91
CA LEU A 181 -6.26 -13.95 12.35
C LEU A 181 -6.36 -13.81 10.83
N ASP A 182 -6.01 -12.64 10.31
CA ASP A 182 -5.95 -12.30 8.90
C ASP A 182 -4.60 -12.68 8.30
N ILE A 183 -4.64 -13.35 7.15
CA ILE A 183 -3.50 -13.78 6.35
C ILE A 183 -3.69 -13.26 4.92
N PRO A 184 -3.25 -12.03 4.62
CA PRO A 184 -3.29 -11.49 3.27
C PRO A 184 -2.17 -12.10 2.39
N ILE A 185 -2.42 -12.23 1.10
CA ILE A 185 -1.42 -12.58 0.09
C ILE A 185 -1.58 -11.58 -1.04
N LEU A 186 -0.70 -10.60 -1.11
CA LEU A 186 -0.87 -9.42 -1.97
C LEU A 186 0.26 -9.34 -2.99
N ALA A 187 -0.11 -9.07 -4.24
CA ALA A 187 0.83 -8.51 -5.20
C ALA A 187 0.95 -7.00 -4.90
N ALA A 188 2.18 -6.51 -4.78
CA ALA A 188 2.46 -5.11 -4.49
C ALA A 188 3.28 -4.49 -5.62
N PHE A 189 2.79 -3.38 -6.16
CA PHE A 189 3.49 -2.53 -7.10
C PHE A 189 4.05 -1.31 -6.36
N LYS A 190 5.35 -1.05 -6.52
CA LYS A 190 6.10 0.00 -5.83
C LYS A 190 6.61 1.03 -6.82
N MET A 191 6.40 2.30 -6.51
CA MET A 191 6.82 3.45 -7.29
C MET A 191 7.69 4.35 -6.43
N ASP A 192 8.88 4.70 -6.94
CA ASP A 192 9.73 5.68 -6.26
C ASP A 192 9.16 7.08 -6.48
N VAL A 193 8.71 7.72 -5.39
CA VAL A 193 8.24 9.10 -5.39
C VAL A 193 9.42 10.04 -5.13
N SER A 194 10.36 9.62 -4.28
CA SER A 194 11.60 10.34 -3.94
C SER A 194 12.66 9.34 -3.48
N ASN A 195 13.90 9.79 -3.25
CA ASN A 195 15.02 8.96 -2.78
C ASN A 195 14.72 8.19 -1.47
N HIS A 196 13.77 8.67 -0.67
CA HIS A 196 13.42 8.08 0.63
C HIS A 196 11.94 7.72 0.75
N VAL A 197 11.16 7.84 -0.32
CA VAL A 197 9.71 7.59 -0.27
C VAL A 197 9.30 6.73 -1.46
N LYS A 198 8.81 5.53 -1.17
CA LYS A 198 8.15 4.67 -2.15
C LYS A 198 6.65 4.69 -1.90
N PHE A 199 5.86 4.93 -2.94
CA PHE A 199 4.43 4.70 -2.90
C PHE A 199 4.12 3.27 -3.35
N VAL A 200 3.21 2.61 -2.66
CA VAL A 200 2.89 1.19 -2.84
C VAL A 200 1.40 1.06 -3.11
N ILE A 201 1.05 0.30 -4.15
CA ILE A 201 -0.30 -0.17 -4.41
C ILE A 201 -0.26 -1.69 -4.24
N ASN A 202 -1.16 -2.26 -3.45
CA ASN A 202 -1.24 -3.71 -3.28
C ASN A 202 -2.66 -4.24 -3.45
N ILE A 203 -2.76 -5.47 -3.93
CA ILE A 203 -4.04 -6.16 -4.11
C ILE A 203 -3.84 -7.68 -4.07
N GLY A 204 -4.79 -8.40 -3.50
CA GLY A 204 -4.81 -9.86 -3.53
C GLY A 204 -5.83 -10.47 -2.57
N PRO A 205 -5.91 -11.81 -2.52
CA PRO A 205 -6.79 -12.49 -1.59
C PRO A 205 -6.34 -12.31 -0.13
N TYR A 206 -7.28 -12.40 0.79
CA TYR A 206 -7.00 -12.62 2.21
C TYR A 206 -7.82 -13.78 2.74
N LEU A 207 -7.24 -14.49 3.71
CA LEU A 207 -7.94 -15.49 4.52
C LEU A 207 -8.03 -14.98 5.95
N ALA A 208 -9.11 -15.27 6.63
CA ALA A 208 -9.34 -14.85 8.00
C ALA A 208 -9.88 -16.02 8.83
N VAL A 209 -9.27 -16.25 10.00
CA VAL A 209 -9.67 -17.30 10.94
C VAL A 209 -10.08 -16.69 12.28
N GLY A 210 -11.34 -16.86 12.67
CA GLY A 210 -11.94 -16.35 13.88
C GLY A 210 -11.35 -17.02 15.12
N MET A 211 -10.67 -16.21 15.93
CA MET A 211 -10.00 -16.64 17.16
C MET A 211 -10.88 -16.48 18.40
N GLY A 212 -11.74 -15.46 18.40
CA GLY A 212 -12.57 -15.12 19.54
C GLY A 212 -13.25 -13.77 19.35
N GLY A 213 -13.60 -13.11 20.43
CA GLY A 213 -14.19 -11.78 20.36
C GLY A 213 -15.35 -11.65 21.30
N LYS A 214 -16.10 -10.58 21.10
CA LYS A 214 -17.11 -10.13 22.03
C LYS A 214 -18.43 -9.87 21.33
N TYR A 215 -19.51 -10.38 21.89
CA TYR A 215 -20.89 -10.05 21.56
C TYR A 215 -21.59 -9.55 22.83
N GLU A 216 -22.12 -8.33 22.79
CA GLU A 216 -22.85 -7.71 23.90
C GLU A 216 -24.19 -7.16 23.43
N LEU A 217 -25.22 -7.40 24.23
CA LEU A 217 -26.52 -6.75 24.14
C LEU A 217 -26.66 -5.78 25.31
N THR A 218 -26.85 -4.49 25.00
CA THR A 218 -27.08 -3.46 26.02
C THR A 218 -28.47 -2.88 25.82
N ASN A 219 -29.28 -2.88 26.86
CA ASN A 219 -30.53 -2.13 26.90
C ASN A 219 -30.20 -0.70 27.37
N LYS A 220 -30.71 0.36 26.71
CA LYS A 220 -30.37 1.75 27.08
C LYS A 220 -30.82 2.15 28.51
N GLY A 221 -31.61 1.31 29.20
CA GLY A 221 -31.91 1.40 30.64
C GLY A 221 -30.78 1.02 31.60
N GLY A 222 -29.56 0.75 31.12
CA GLY A 222 -28.34 0.66 31.94
C GLY A 222 -27.87 -0.75 32.34
N HIS A 223 -28.69 -1.78 32.14
CA HIS A 223 -28.26 -3.17 32.37
C HIS A 223 -27.50 -3.70 31.14
N LYS A 224 -26.18 -3.85 31.28
CA LYS A 224 -25.35 -4.57 30.31
C LYS A 224 -25.64 -6.07 30.42
N GLY A 225 -26.10 -6.68 29.33
CA GLY A 225 -26.19 -8.13 29.23
C GLY A 225 -24.82 -8.79 29.25
N GLU A 226 -24.79 -10.09 29.54
CA GLU A 226 -23.55 -10.87 29.59
C GLU A 226 -22.83 -10.89 28.24
N SER A 227 -21.50 -10.80 28.28
CA SER A 227 -20.62 -10.78 27.12
C SER A 227 -20.27 -12.19 26.67
N HIS A 228 -20.60 -12.54 25.44
CA HIS A 228 -20.42 -13.89 24.90
C HIS A 228 -19.40 -13.92 23.75
N ASN A 229 -18.68 -15.03 23.57
CA ASN A 229 -17.79 -15.25 22.43
C ASN A 229 -18.61 -15.61 21.18
N PRO A 230 -18.55 -14.83 20.08
CA PRO A 230 -19.43 -14.99 18.91
C PRO A 230 -19.20 -16.29 18.11
N PHE A 231 -18.10 -17.02 18.36
CA PHE A 231 -17.77 -18.27 17.68
C PHE A 231 -18.12 -19.54 18.49
N LYS A 232 -18.79 -19.38 19.64
CA LYS A 232 -19.29 -20.50 20.45
C LYS A 232 -20.81 -20.54 20.38
N SER A 233 -21.36 -21.75 20.50
CA SER A 233 -22.80 -21.99 20.56
C SER A 233 -23.35 -21.62 21.94
N TYR A 234 -24.55 -21.01 21.98
CA TYR A 234 -25.28 -20.72 23.22
C TYR A 234 -26.74 -21.17 23.08
N SER A 235 -27.33 -21.63 24.18
CA SER A 235 -28.75 -21.93 24.25
C SER A 235 -29.53 -20.64 24.50
N SER A 236 -30.39 -20.21 23.56
CA SER A 236 -31.44 -19.25 23.88
C SER A 236 -32.61 -19.99 24.55
N LEU A 237 -33.22 -19.39 25.57
CA LEU A 237 -34.43 -19.91 26.22
C LEU A 237 -35.67 -19.91 25.31
N ALA A 238 -35.61 -19.24 24.15
CA ALA A 238 -36.74 -19.06 23.24
C ALA A 238 -36.81 -20.09 22.10
N GLU A 239 -35.70 -20.74 21.74
CA GLU A 239 -35.69 -21.77 20.68
C GLU A 239 -34.69 -22.89 21.02
N ALA A 240 -35.17 -23.88 21.76
CA ALA A 240 -34.43 -25.08 22.14
C ALA A 240 -34.15 -26.04 20.95
N LYS A 241 -33.98 -25.54 19.72
CA LYS A 241 -33.82 -26.39 18.52
C LYS A 241 -32.59 -26.19 17.65
N ASN A 242 -31.83 -25.09 17.75
CA ASN A 242 -30.55 -24.99 17.02
C ASN A 242 -29.41 -24.45 17.89
N LYS A 243 -28.43 -25.32 18.16
CA LYS A 243 -27.21 -25.03 18.93
C LYS A 243 -26.12 -24.47 18.01
N ASP A 244 -26.41 -23.46 17.19
CA ASP A 244 -25.41 -22.93 16.26
C ASP A 244 -24.67 -21.71 16.83
N ALA A 245 -23.37 -21.61 16.53
CA ALA A 245 -22.56 -20.45 16.86
C ALA A 245 -22.99 -19.25 16.01
N LEU A 246 -23.05 -18.05 16.59
CA LEU A 246 -23.52 -16.84 15.90
C LEU A 246 -22.72 -16.55 14.61
N LEU A 247 -21.40 -16.69 14.66
CA LEU A 247 -20.51 -16.45 13.52
C LEU A 247 -19.74 -17.70 13.04
N LYS A 248 -19.51 -17.77 11.73
CA LYS A 248 -18.53 -18.65 11.08
C LYS A 248 -17.12 -18.19 11.40
N ARG A 249 -16.25 -19.17 11.64
CA ARG A 249 -14.84 -18.95 11.98
C ARG A 249 -13.97 -18.68 10.76
N PHE A 250 -14.44 -18.91 9.54
CA PHE A 250 -13.63 -18.72 8.35
C PHE A 250 -14.26 -17.64 7.47
N ASP A 251 -13.41 -16.77 6.97
CA ASP A 251 -13.74 -15.75 5.98
C ASP A 251 -12.61 -15.68 4.94
N ILE A 252 -12.98 -15.44 3.69
CA ILE A 252 -12.06 -15.27 2.56
C ILE A 252 -12.58 -14.11 1.73
N GLY A 253 -11.67 -13.29 1.24
CA GLY A 253 -12.05 -12.12 0.47
C GLY A 253 -10.92 -11.55 -0.34
N VAL A 254 -11.13 -10.33 -0.83
CA VAL A 254 -10.11 -9.52 -1.50
C VAL A 254 -9.70 -8.37 -0.60
N GLN A 255 -8.41 -8.08 -0.59
CA GLN A 255 -7.82 -6.91 0.03
C GLN A 255 -7.12 -6.07 -1.04
N GLY A 256 -7.39 -4.77 -1.05
CA GLY A 256 -6.65 -3.79 -1.82
C GLY A 256 -6.14 -2.69 -0.89
N GLY A 257 -5.04 -2.03 -1.24
CA GLY A 257 -4.49 -0.99 -0.38
C GLY A 257 -3.48 -0.11 -1.08
N ILE A 258 -3.23 1.01 -0.41
CA ILE A 258 -2.18 1.96 -0.74
C ILE A 258 -1.29 2.17 0.47
N GLY A 259 -0.02 2.48 0.25
CA GLY A 259 0.90 2.75 1.33
C GLY A 259 2.12 3.55 0.92
N PHE A 260 2.85 3.98 1.93
CA PHE A 260 4.14 4.65 1.78
C PHE A 260 5.20 3.90 2.57
N GLU A 261 6.36 3.69 1.93
CA GLU A 261 7.59 3.24 2.58
C GLU A 261 8.52 4.43 2.68
N ILE A 262 8.85 4.83 3.91
CA ILE A 262 9.62 6.03 4.21
C ILE A 262 10.95 5.60 4.84
N TRP A 263 12.06 6.08 4.29
CA TRP A 263 13.42 5.74 4.73
C TRP A 263 13.67 4.22 4.81
N LYS A 264 13.06 3.44 3.91
CA LYS A 264 13.10 1.96 3.84
C LYS A 264 12.50 1.21 5.04
N HIS A 265 12.34 1.86 6.18
CA HIS A 265 11.92 1.25 7.43
C HIS A 265 10.47 1.55 7.80
N TYR A 266 10.02 2.80 7.67
CA TYR A 266 8.70 3.20 8.17
C TYR A 266 7.62 2.92 7.13
N LEU A 267 6.56 2.26 7.55
CA LEU A 267 5.45 1.87 6.70
C LEU A 267 4.19 2.59 7.16
N VAL A 268 3.44 3.19 6.24
CA VAL A 268 2.08 3.69 6.49
C VAL A 268 1.17 3.07 5.43
N ASN A 269 0.14 2.33 5.83
CA ASN A 269 -0.73 1.61 4.89
C ASN A 269 -2.20 1.84 5.21
N ALA A 270 -2.97 2.20 4.19
CA ALA A 270 -4.43 2.16 4.20
C ALA A 270 -4.89 1.00 3.31
N SER A 271 -5.66 0.07 3.87
CA SER A 271 -6.15 -1.12 3.18
C SER A 271 -7.66 -1.20 3.30
N PHE A 272 -8.29 -1.78 2.30
CA PHE A 272 -9.72 -2.07 2.25
C PHE A 272 -9.90 -3.57 2.04
N GLN A 273 -10.81 -4.19 2.77
CA GLN A 273 -11.17 -5.59 2.65
C GLN A 273 -12.65 -5.74 2.30
N HIS A 274 -12.93 -6.69 1.42
CA HIS A 274 -14.28 -7.17 1.14
C HIS A 274 -14.29 -8.69 1.22
N GLY A 275 -14.98 -9.24 2.22
CA GLY A 275 -15.18 -10.67 2.38
C GLY A 275 -16.25 -11.21 1.42
N PHE A 276 -16.11 -12.48 1.06
CA PHE A 276 -17.05 -13.19 0.20
C PHE A 276 -17.86 -14.24 0.98
N MET A 277 -17.55 -14.44 2.26
CA MET A 277 -18.27 -15.39 3.10
C MET A 277 -19.29 -14.67 3.96
N GLU A 278 -20.51 -15.21 3.95
CA GLU A 278 -21.52 -14.81 4.90
C GLU A 278 -21.17 -15.33 6.30
N PRO A 279 -20.89 -14.45 7.27
CA PRO A 279 -20.34 -14.85 8.55
C PRO A 279 -21.43 -15.33 9.51
N VAL A 280 -22.72 -15.06 9.31
CA VAL A 280 -23.79 -15.47 10.23
C VAL A 280 -24.18 -16.95 9.99
N LYS A 281 -24.43 -17.74 11.05
CA LYS A 281 -24.98 -19.11 10.94
C LYS A 281 -26.38 -19.21 11.55
N GLY A 282 -27.26 -19.98 10.91
CA GLY A 282 -28.48 -20.52 11.54
C GLY A 282 -29.65 -19.55 11.67
N GLY A 283 -29.58 -18.38 11.04
CA GLY A 283 -30.62 -17.35 11.09
C GLY A 283 -30.01 -16.00 10.73
N THR A 284 -30.87 -15.01 10.55
CA THR A 284 -30.46 -13.64 10.32
C THR A 284 -30.22 -12.92 11.64
N LEU A 285 -29.40 -11.86 11.63
CA LEU A 285 -29.18 -11.03 12.83
C LEU A 285 -30.49 -10.38 13.35
N TYR A 286 -31.58 -10.49 12.58
CA TYR A 286 -32.94 -9.97 12.79
C TYR A 286 -33.99 -10.88 12.16
N ALA A 287 -35.17 -11.07 12.76
CA ALA A 287 -36.24 -11.88 12.16
C ALA A 287 -36.74 -11.31 10.81
N GLY A 288 -36.80 -12.14 9.75
CA GLY A 288 -37.39 -11.79 8.45
C GLY A 288 -36.43 -11.34 7.35
N ASP A 289 -35.12 -11.38 7.60
CA ASP A 289 -34.10 -10.98 6.63
C ASP A 289 -33.66 -12.18 5.75
N THR A 290 -33.36 -11.92 4.47
CA THR A 290 -32.94 -12.94 3.49
C THR A 290 -31.64 -12.55 2.78
N GLU A 291 -31.03 -11.41 3.13
CA GLU A 291 -29.85 -10.89 2.45
C GLU A 291 -28.55 -11.39 3.09
N LYS A 292 -27.55 -11.65 2.23
CA LYS A 292 -26.23 -12.13 2.66
C LYS A 292 -25.40 -10.98 3.18
N HIS A 293 -24.85 -11.17 4.37
CA HIS A 293 -24.01 -10.19 5.05
C HIS A 293 -22.54 -10.45 4.72
N TYR A 294 -21.79 -9.47 4.24
CA TYR A 294 -20.35 -9.63 3.99
C TYR A 294 -19.54 -8.63 4.79
N PRO A 295 -18.42 -9.05 5.43
CA PRO A 295 -17.56 -8.12 6.12
C PRO A 295 -16.90 -7.17 5.11
N ILE A 296 -17.03 -5.88 5.37
CA ILE A 296 -16.47 -4.80 4.55
C ILE A 296 -15.82 -3.80 5.48
N GLY A 297 -14.61 -3.34 5.15
CA GLY A 297 -13.94 -2.41 6.06
C GLY A 297 -12.58 -1.93 5.62
N GLY A 298 -12.15 -0.85 6.26
CA GLY A 298 -10.83 -0.25 6.13
C GLY A 298 -9.90 -0.65 7.29
N ILE A 299 -8.60 -0.67 7.02
CA ILE A 299 -7.55 -0.86 8.01
C ILE A 299 -6.48 0.20 7.74
N LEU A 300 -6.14 0.99 8.75
CA LEU A 300 -5.02 1.92 8.72
C LEU A 300 -3.94 1.40 9.66
N THR A 301 -2.72 1.19 9.14
CA THR A 301 -1.58 0.71 9.94
C THR A 301 -0.34 1.57 9.76
N VAL A 302 0.43 1.68 10.85
CA VAL A 302 1.83 2.10 10.83
C VAL A 302 2.71 0.90 11.16
N GLY A 303 3.93 0.87 10.63
CA GLY A 303 4.81 -0.26 10.84
C GLY A 303 6.28 0.06 10.65
N TYR A 304 7.11 -0.90 11.02
CA TYR A 304 8.56 -0.84 10.89
C TYR A 304 9.06 -2.10 10.18
N ARG A 305 9.85 -1.92 9.13
CA ARG A 305 10.53 -2.97 8.35
C ARG A 305 11.97 -3.12 8.81
N PHE A 306 12.35 -4.37 9.02
CA PHE A 306 13.69 -4.83 9.39
C PHE A 306 14.41 -5.41 8.17
#